data_AF-A0A951WHD1-F1
#
_entry.id   AF-A0A951WHD1-F1
#
_cell.length_a   1.000
_cell.length_b   1.000
_cell.length_c   1.000
_cell.angle_alpha   90.00
_cell.angle_beta   90.00
_cell.angle_gamma   90.00
#
_symmetry.space_group_name_H-M   'P 1'
#
loop_
_entity.id
_entity.type
_entity.pdbx_description
1 polymer ?
#
loop_
_entity_poly.entity_id
_entity_poly.type
_entity_poly.pdbx_seq_one_letter_code
_entity_poly.pdbx_strand_id
1 'polypeptide(L)'
;MIKFKLFIIFILLAAVIYLYIQSDSEERSKADTGHVDTLVAKRKLTEKIFDSVITAVQKDYAIPDSFFVRGKKNKPHRFFVPEDLPLPTVVNAFWNIFSQFNDKCSIGYDKKEKNTLLSVNIGDKSLKMLFLKKKNFSRTYAEISIMIKDYEKADEEERKFLEEFPEQVMILIQPTKKMQIFVKDLEQKGVRYCVSVGSSDADFEYKIEDGQSKKRIVQTVSGLVSAFPKALWFITDANSSLAKSMIFPFVREKFEAKKKQLIESDQFIQVSDDSKEAAVISFNEGISKSARGKNKIFLMSPQAIQWVEDEIAKLRKKGLKITAGISADDLSAVINFNYTPQQWLGYSF
;
A
#
# COMPACT_ATOMS: atom_id res chain seq x y z
N MET A 1 25.92 21.09 -55.63
CA MET A 1 25.41 22.22 -54.81
C MET A 1 24.07 21.94 -54.12
N ILE A 2 23.07 21.36 -54.79
CA ILE A 2 21.73 21.12 -54.20
C ILE A 2 21.78 20.22 -52.95
N LYS A 3 22.58 19.14 -52.97
CA LYS A 3 22.76 18.23 -51.82
C LYS A 3 23.37 18.90 -50.58
N PHE A 4 24.23 19.90 -50.77
CA PHE A 4 24.85 20.65 -49.67
C PHE A 4 23.86 21.61 -49.01
N LYS A 5 22.98 22.25 -49.80
CA LYS A 5 21.91 23.10 -49.26
C LYS A 5 20.89 22.30 -48.46
N LEU A 6 20.52 21.10 -48.93
CA LEU A 6 19.64 20.18 -48.19
C LEU A 6 20.25 19.72 -46.85
N PHE A 7 21.56 19.46 -46.82
CA PHE A 7 22.26 19.08 -45.59
C PHE A 7 22.25 20.22 -44.55
N ILE A 8 22.47 21.46 -44.97
CA ILE A 8 22.41 22.63 -44.08
C ILE A 8 20.99 22.84 -43.53
N ILE A 9 19.96 22.66 -44.35
CA ILE A 9 18.56 22.77 -43.90
C ILE A 9 18.26 21.70 -42.85
N PHE A 10 18.75 20.47 -43.04
CA PHE A 10 18.53 19.39 -42.09
C PHE A 10 19.20 19.66 -40.73
N ILE A 11 20.43 20.20 -40.73
CA ILE A 11 21.13 20.58 -39.50
C ILE A 11 20.39 21.71 -38.77
N LEU A 12 19.90 22.72 -39.50
CA LEU A 12 19.12 23.80 -38.89
C LEU A 12 17.82 23.29 -38.27
N LEU A 13 17.14 22.36 -38.94
CA LEU A 13 15.89 21.77 -38.43
C LEU A 13 16.14 20.93 -37.17
N ALA A 14 17.23 20.16 -37.14
CA ALA A 14 17.66 19.41 -35.96
C ALA A 14 18.03 20.34 -34.79
N ALA A 15 18.69 21.47 -35.06
CA ALA A 15 19.03 22.46 -34.04
C ALA A 15 17.78 23.15 -33.45
N VAL A 16 16.78 23.45 -34.28
CA VAL A 16 15.50 24.00 -33.82
C VAL A 16 14.74 22.99 -32.97
N ILE A 17 14.69 21.72 -33.37
CA ILE A 17 14.08 20.65 -32.57
C ILE A 17 14.81 20.49 -31.24
N TYR A 18 16.14 20.50 -31.24
CA TYR A 18 16.95 20.41 -30.03
C TYR A 18 16.69 21.59 -29.07
N LEU A 19 16.61 22.82 -29.59
CA LEU A 19 16.28 24.01 -28.80
C LEU A 19 14.85 23.97 -28.26
N TYR A 20 13.90 23.43 -29.03
CA TYR A 20 12.53 23.23 -28.58
C TYR A 20 12.43 22.19 -27.46
N ILE A 21 13.16 21.08 -27.56
CA ILE A 21 13.25 20.06 -26.50
C ILE A 21 13.92 20.64 -25.24
N GLN A 22 14.98 21.45 -25.38
CA GLN A 22 15.61 22.16 -24.27
C GLN A 22 14.63 23.14 -23.60
N SER A 23 13.91 23.93 -24.39
CA SER A 23 12.87 24.86 -23.91
C SER A 23 11.74 24.13 -23.16
N ASP A 24 11.23 23.02 -23.69
CA ASP A 24 10.18 22.21 -23.05
C ASP A 24 10.73 21.48 -21.80
N SER A 25 12.03 21.14 -21.78
CA SER A 25 12.69 20.58 -20.59
C SER A 25 12.90 21.62 -19.48
N GLU A 26 13.17 22.89 -19.84
CA GLU A 26 13.25 23.99 -18.87
C GLU A 26 11.86 24.34 -18.32
N GLU A 27 10.80 24.31 -19.14
CA GLU A 27 9.42 24.48 -18.66
C GLU A 27 8.95 23.29 -17.79
N ARG A 28 9.33 22.05 -18.12
CA ARG A 28 9.02 20.88 -17.30
C ARG A 28 9.83 20.80 -16.00
N SER A 29 11.09 21.23 -15.99
CA SER A 29 11.88 21.33 -14.74
C SER A 29 11.38 22.43 -13.80
N LYS A 30 10.74 23.48 -14.35
CA LYS A 30 10.00 24.50 -13.58
C LYS A 30 8.58 24.08 -13.20
N ALA A 31 8.02 23.06 -13.84
CA ALA A 31 6.69 22.53 -13.53
C ALA A 31 6.72 21.42 -12.45
N ASP A 32 7.87 20.77 -12.20
CA ASP A 32 7.98 19.67 -11.22
C ASP A 32 9.05 19.88 -10.13
N THR A 33 9.63 21.07 -10.06
CA THR A 33 10.10 21.58 -8.78
C THR A 33 8.95 22.38 -8.22
N GLY A 34 8.34 21.89 -7.14
CA GLY A 34 7.36 22.64 -6.38
C GLY A 34 7.89 24.05 -6.18
N HIS A 35 7.36 25.00 -6.95
CA HIS A 35 7.57 26.42 -6.72
C HIS A 35 6.91 26.68 -5.37
N VAL A 36 7.67 26.44 -4.31
CA VAL A 36 7.52 27.14 -3.06
C VAL A 36 7.68 28.59 -3.48
N ASP A 37 6.55 29.25 -3.69
CA ASP A 37 6.44 30.69 -3.78
C ASP A 37 7.36 31.28 -2.71
N THR A 38 8.52 31.79 -3.12
CA THR A 38 9.44 32.54 -2.27
C THR A 38 8.89 33.94 -1.96
N LEU A 39 7.63 34.20 -2.31
CA LEU A 39 6.77 35.20 -1.70
C LEU A 39 5.98 34.57 -0.53
N VAL A 40 6.67 34.14 0.53
CA VAL A 40 5.99 33.89 1.82
C VAL A 40 5.66 35.24 2.45
N ALA A 41 4.75 35.98 1.82
CA ALA A 41 3.89 36.91 2.54
C ALA A 41 3.06 36.04 3.49
N LYS A 42 3.60 35.78 4.69
CA LYS A 42 2.96 34.99 5.73
C LYS A 42 1.52 35.48 5.89
N ARG A 43 0.59 34.67 5.39
CA ARG A 43 -0.84 35.00 5.36
C ARG A 43 -1.29 35.28 6.80
N LYS A 44 -2.18 36.25 6.98
CA LYS A 44 -2.82 36.48 8.28
C LYS A 44 -3.86 35.40 8.51
N LEU A 45 -3.86 34.78 9.68
CA LEU A 45 -4.88 33.81 10.02
C LEU A 45 -6.23 34.52 10.18
N THR A 46 -7.30 33.91 9.68
CA THR A 46 -8.69 34.38 9.85
C THR A 46 -9.54 33.23 10.38
N GLU A 47 -10.71 33.53 10.96
CA GLU A 47 -11.63 32.48 11.44
C GLU A 47 -12.03 31.52 10.31
N LYS A 48 -12.22 32.02 9.08
CA LYS A 48 -12.51 31.20 7.90
C LYS A 48 -11.35 30.24 7.56
N ILE A 49 -10.11 30.72 7.63
CA ILE A 49 -8.93 29.88 7.39
C ILE A 49 -8.81 28.84 8.51
N PHE A 50 -9.05 29.23 9.77
CA PHE A 50 -9.06 28.29 10.90
C PHE A 50 -10.03 27.13 10.68
N ASP A 51 -11.26 27.43 10.25
CA ASP A 51 -12.24 26.39 9.89
C ASP A 51 -11.76 25.53 8.71
N SER A 52 -11.16 26.13 7.68
CA SER A 52 -10.60 25.38 6.55
C SER A 52 -9.47 24.43 6.97
N VAL A 53 -8.62 24.84 7.92
CA VAL A 53 -7.57 23.98 8.48
C VAL A 53 -8.19 22.80 9.22
N ILE A 54 -9.24 23.02 10.01
CA ILE A 54 -9.96 21.94 10.71
C ILE A 54 -10.52 20.93 9.70
N THR A 55 -11.23 21.41 8.68
CA THR A 55 -11.79 20.54 7.63
C THR A 55 -10.71 19.78 6.87
N ALA A 56 -9.58 20.43 6.55
CA ALA A 56 -8.46 19.77 5.88
C ALA A 56 -7.89 18.63 6.72
N VAL A 57 -7.59 18.88 8.01
CA VAL A 57 -7.10 17.84 8.92
C VAL A 57 -8.14 16.73 9.12
N GLN A 58 -9.42 17.07 9.23
CA GLN A 58 -10.49 16.07 9.33
C GLN A 58 -10.53 15.16 8.09
N LYS A 59 -10.45 15.75 6.89
CA LYS A 59 -10.44 15.01 5.63
C LYS A 59 -9.21 14.11 5.48
N ASP A 60 -8.02 14.63 5.78
CA ASP A 60 -6.75 13.90 5.64
C ASP A 60 -6.70 12.66 6.54
N TYR A 61 -7.28 12.77 7.73
CA TYR A 61 -7.29 11.69 8.72
C TYR A 61 -8.60 10.90 8.76
N ALA A 62 -9.52 11.13 7.81
CA ALA A 62 -10.86 10.53 7.78
C ALA A 62 -11.62 10.65 9.12
N ILE A 63 -11.49 11.81 9.78
CA ILE A 63 -12.16 12.14 11.03
C ILE A 63 -13.50 12.82 10.70
N PRO A 64 -14.65 12.35 11.23
CA PRO A 64 -15.94 12.96 10.97
C PRO A 64 -16.03 14.42 11.42
N ASP A 65 -16.82 15.24 10.72
CA ASP A 65 -17.05 16.64 11.08
C ASP A 65 -17.60 16.80 12.51
N SER A 66 -18.41 15.84 12.96
CA SER A 66 -18.98 15.77 14.31
C SER A 66 -17.95 15.65 15.43
N PHE A 67 -16.68 15.40 15.12
CA PHE A 67 -15.60 15.32 16.10
C PHE A 67 -15.06 16.71 16.45
N PHE A 68 -15.49 17.77 15.75
CA PHE A 68 -15.22 19.13 16.16
C PHE A 68 -16.45 19.77 16.80
N VAL A 69 -16.30 20.24 18.04
CA VAL A 69 -17.37 20.93 18.79
C VAL A 69 -16.91 22.32 19.16
N ARG A 70 -17.63 23.33 18.68
CA ARG A 70 -17.31 24.72 18.98
C ARG A 70 -17.57 25.05 20.45
N GLY A 71 -16.59 25.68 21.10
CA GLY A 71 -16.74 26.21 22.46
C GLY A 71 -17.69 27.41 22.48
N LYS A 72 -18.39 27.60 23.60
CA LYS A 72 -19.08 28.87 23.91
C LYS A 72 -18.05 29.91 24.39
N LYS A 73 -18.43 31.20 24.48
CA LYS A 73 -17.56 32.30 24.93
C LYS A 73 -16.63 31.87 26.09
N ASN A 74 -15.33 32.10 25.93
CA ASN A 74 -14.23 31.76 26.86
C ASN A 74 -14.01 30.27 27.17
N LYS A 75 -14.71 29.34 26.50
CA LYS A 75 -14.44 27.90 26.60
C LYS A 75 -13.65 27.41 25.38
N PRO A 76 -12.69 26.49 25.55
CA PRO A 76 -11.96 25.94 24.42
C PRO A 76 -12.91 25.14 23.50
N HIS A 77 -12.64 25.18 22.20
CA HIS A 77 -13.18 24.24 21.24
C HIS A 77 -12.69 22.84 21.58
N ARG A 78 -13.47 21.81 21.24
CA ARG A 78 -13.11 20.41 21.47
C ARG A 78 -12.90 19.73 20.13
N PHE A 79 -11.74 19.09 19.98
CA PHE A 79 -11.42 18.24 18.84
C PHE A 79 -11.24 16.81 19.33
N PHE A 80 -12.19 15.96 18.97
CA PHE A 80 -12.13 14.54 19.29
C PHE A 80 -11.21 13.83 18.28
N VAL A 81 -10.31 13.00 18.80
CA VAL A 81 -9.35 12.21 18.02
C VAL A 81 -9.73 10.74 18.16
N PRO A 82 -9.84 9.99 17.06
CA PRO A 82 -10.08 8.55 17.09
C PRO A 82 -9.13 7.79 18.02
N GLU A 83 -9.63 6.68 18.55
CA GLU A 83 -8.90 5.86 19.52
C GLU A 83 -7.62 5.28 18.92
N ASP A 84 -7.65 4.89 17.65
CA ASP A 84 -6.53 4.32 16.89
C ASP A 84 -5.43 5.33 16.53
N LEU A 85 -5.70 6.64 16.59
CA LEU A 85 -4.77 7.67 16.13
C LEU A 85 -4.06 8.37 17.29
N PRO A 86 -2.73 8.35 17.40
CA PRO A 86 -2.04 9.03 18.50
C PRO A 86 -2.36 10.54 18.55
N LEU A 87 -2.63 11.08 19.73
CA LEU A 87 -2.89 12.52 19.91
C LEU A 87 -1.75 13.39 19.32
N PRO A 88 -0.45 13.07 19.56
CA PRO A 88 0.64 13.87 19.00
C PRO A 88 0.60 13.96 17.47
N THR A 89 0.18 12.91 16.78
CA THR A 89 0.09 12.90 15.31
C THR A 89 -0.87 13.96 14.78
N VAL A 90 -2.08 14.05 15.36
CA VAL A 90 -3.07 15.05 14.96
C VAL A 90 -2.65 16.46 15.37
N VAL A 91 -2.13 16.61 16.59
CA VAL A 91 -1.68 17.90 17.10
C VAL A 91 -0.55 18.45 16.22
N ASN A 92 0.41 17.60 15.83
CA ASN A 92 1.48 17.99 14.91
C ASN A 92 0.94 18.35 13.52
N ALA A 93 -0.11 17.69 13.02
CA ALA A 93 -0.73 18.06 11.75
C ALA A 93 -1.30 19.49 11.80
N PHE A 94 -2.01 19.84 12.88
CA PHE A 94 -2.47 21.21 13.09
C PHE A 94 -1.31 22.20 13.24
N TRP A 95 -0.29 21.83 14.02
CA TRP A 95 0.90 22.67 14.22
C TRP A 95 1.59 23.00 12.91
N ASN A 96 1.88 22.00 12.08
CA ASN A 96 2.60 22.16 10.82
C ASN A 96 1.89 23.10 9.85
N ILE A 97 0.56 23.23 9.95
CA ILE A 97 -0.23 24.19 9.17
C ILE A 97 -0.21 25.57 9.85
N PHE A 98 -0.55 25.64 11.14
CA PHE A 98 -0.66 26.92 11.85
C PHE A 98 0.68 27.64 12.08
N SER A 99 1.79 26.92 12.18
CA SER A 99 3.13 27.51 12.35
C SER A 99 3.62 28.28 11.12
N GLN A 100 2.97 28.11 9.97
CA GLN A 100 3.29 28.83 8.74
C GLN A 100 2.72 30.25 8.72
N PHE A 101 1.79 30.56 9.62
CA PHE A 101 1.18 31.89 9.73
C PHE A 101 2.05 32.80 10.60
N ASN A 102 1.91 34.12 10.41
CA ASN A 102 2.60 35.13 11.23
C ASN A 102 2.10 35.16 12.69
N ASP A 103 0.92 34.62 12.91
CA ASP A 103 0.26 34.60 14.19
C ASP A 103 0.94 33.67 15.20
N LYS A 104 0.89 34.04 16.49
CA LYS A 104 1.48 33.22 17.56
C LYS A 104 0.64 31.96 17.79
N CYS A 105 1.19 30.82 17.39
CA CYS A 105 0.68 29.48 17.73
C CYS A 105 1.50 28.90 18.89
N SER A 106 0.84 28.22 19.82
CA SER A 106 1.52 27.50 20.91
C SER A 106 0.78 26.22 21.25
N ILE A 107 1.54 25.18 21.58
CA ILE A 107 1.03 23.93 22.13
C ILE A 107 1.34 23.92 23.61
N GLY A 108 0.35 23.57 24.42
CA GLY A 108 0.50 23.39 25.85
C GLY A 108 -0.30 22.20 26.35
N TYR A 109 -0.23 21.99 27.66
CA TYR A 109 -1.00 20.99 28.37
C TYR A 109 -1.97 21.67 29.33
N ASP A 110 -3.26 21.38 29.20
CA ASP A 110 -4.26 21.82 30.16
C ASP A 110 -4.23 20.88 31.38
N LYS A 111 -3.72 21.38 32.50
CA LYS A 111 -3.62 20.60 33.75
C LYS A 111 -4.99 20.25 34.35
N LYS A 112 -6.04 21.04 34.11
CA LYS A 112 -7.37 20.82 34.68
C LYS A 112 -8.09 19.71 33.94
N GLU A 113 -8.07 19.78 32.60
CA GLU A 113 -8.70 18.79 31.75
C GLU A 113 -7.79 17.57 31.50
N LYS A 114 -6.51 17.65 31.88
CA LYS A 114 -5.47 16.63 31.65
C LYS A 114 -5.27 16.27 30.18
N ASN A 115 -5.38 17.26 29.29
CA ASN A 115 -5.38 17.06 27.85
C ASN A 115 -4.52 18.09 27.12
N THR A 116 -4.15 17.77 25.87
CA THR A 116 -3.36 18.68 25.02
C THR A 116 -4.20 19.84 24.56
N LEU A 117 -3.65 21.06 24.66
CA LEU A 117 -4.29 22.31 24.31
C LEU A 117 -3.47 23.03 23.24
N LEU A 118 -4.07 23.28 22.09
CA LEU A 118 -3.52 24.17 21.07
C LEU A 118 -4.12 25.56 21.25
N SER A 119 -3.28 26.58 21.37
CA SER A 119 -3.70 27.98 21.42
C SER A 119 -3.18 28.70 20.20
N VAL A 120 -4.09 29.29 19.43
CA VAL A 120 -3.79 30.04 18.21
C VAL A 120 -4.32 31.45 18.38
N ASN A 121 -3.44 32.44 18.29
CA ASN A 121 -3.86 33.84 18.32
C ASN A 121 -4.27 34.27 16.91
N ILE A 122 -5.34 35.05 16.79
CA ILE A 122 -5.84 35.63 15.54
C ILE A 122 -6.08 37.10 15.83
N GLY A 123 -5.10 37.96 15.51
CA GLY A 123 -5.08 39.32 16.01
C GLY A 123 -5.16 39.35 17.54
N ASP A 124 -6.18 39.99 18.10
CA ASP A 124 -6.39 40.12 19.55
C ASP A 124 -7.18 38.95 20.18
N LYS A 125 -7.71 38.03 19.36
CA LYS A 125 -8.47 36.88 19.84
C LYS A 125 -7.55 35.67 20.02
N SER A 126 -7.67 34.97 21.14
CA SER A 126 -7.00 33.68 21.34
C SER A 126 -8.01 32.54 21.19
N LEU A 127 -7.88 31.74 20.14
CA LEU A 127 -8.65 30.52 19.95
C LEU A 127 -7.93 29.36 20.61
N LYS A 128 -8.67 28.61 21.43
CA LYS A 128 -8.14 27.46 22.17
C LYS A 128 -8.86 26.19 21.73
N MET A 129 -8.10 25.15 21.42
CA MET A 129 -8.63 23.85 21.01
C MET A 129 -8.04 22.75 21.89
N LEU A 130 -8.92 22.03 22.58
CA LEU A 130 -8.60 20.91 23.46
C LEU A 130 -8.76 19.60 22.68
N PHE A 131 -7.69 18.80 22.65
CA PHE A 131 -7.68 17.51 21.97
C PHE A 131 -8.07 16.40 22.94
N LEU A 132 -9.06 15.60 22.56
CA LEU A 132 -9.66 14.58 23.41
C LEU A 132 -9.72 13.25 22.66
N LYS A 133 -9.40 12.14 23.32
CA LYS A 133 -9.64 10.81 22.72
C LYS A 133 -11.13 10.49 22.68
N LYS A 134 -11.63 10.01 21.54
CA LYS A 134 -12.96 9.44 21.39
C LYS A 134 -12.88 7.93 21.61
N LYS A 135 -13.35 7.46 22.77
CA LYS A 135 -13.42 6.03 23.09
C LYS A 135 -14.41 5.30 22.16
N ASN A 136 -14.14 4.03 21.88
CA ASN A 136 -14.99 3.14 21.08
C ASN A 136 -15.17 3.59 19.62
N PHE A 137 -14.24 4.40 19.10
CA PHE A 137 -14.22 4.78 17.70
C PHE A 137 -12.81 4.56 17.16
N SER A 138 -12.65 3.51 16.37
CA SER A 138 -11.46 3.27 15.54
C SER A 138 -11.82 3.57 14.10
N ARG A 139 -10.91 4.24 13.39
CA ARG A 139 -10.97 4.28 11.94
C ARG A 139 -10.56 2.93 11.40
N THR A 140 -11.30 2.44 10.41
CA THR A 140 -10.87 1.34 9.56
C THR A 140 -11.30 1.70 8.15
N TYR A 141 -10.34 2.18 7.37
CA TYR A 141 -10.57 2.48 5.95
C TYR A 141 -10.52 1.18 5.15
N ALA A 142 -9.41 0.47 5.26
CA ALA A 142 -9.18 -0.83 4.67
C ALA A 142 -8.14 -1.60 5.52
N GLU A 143 -8.16 -2.92 5.38
CA GLU A 143 -7.12 -3.79 5.90
C GLU A 143 -6.54 -4.57 4.71
N ILE A 144 -5.23 -4.60 4.58
CA ILE A 144 -4.56 -5.28 3.49
C ILE A 144 -3.37 -6.09 4.00
N SER A 145 -2.91 -7.00 3.15
CA SER A 145 -1.63 -7.70 3.31
C SER A 145 -0.83 -7.51 2.03
N ILE A 146 0.47 -7.28 2.15
CA ILE A 146 1.36 -7.13 1.00
C ILE A 146 2.21 -8.38 0.86
N MET A 147 2.21 -8.95 -0.33
CA MET A 147 3.06 -10.07 -0.72
C MET A 147 4.02 -9.62 -1.81
N ILE A 148 5.32 -9.79 -1.56
CA ILE A 148 6.40 -9.40 -2.45
C ILE A 148 6.76 -10.59 -3.34
N LYS A 149 6.53 -10.48 -4.64
CA LYS A 149 7.05 -11.43 -5.65
C LYS A 149 8.45 -11.02 -6.10
N ASP A 150 9.21 -11.98 -6.61
CA ASP A 150 10.53 -11.75 -7.23
C ASP A 150 11.55 -11.05 -6.31
N TYR A 151 11.44 -11.22 -4.99
CA TYR A 151 12.38 -10.64 -4.01
C TYR A 151 13.84 -11.06 -4.28
N GLU A 152 14.04 -12.27 -4.77
CA GLU A 152 15.35 -12.80 -5.13
C GLU A 152 16.00 -12.06 -6.32
N LYS A 153 15.18 -11.42 -7.17
CA LYS A 153 15.62 -10.62 -8.31
C LYS A 153 15.83 -9.15 -7.95
N ALA A 154 15.42 -8.74 -6.76
CA ALA A 154 15.58 -7.37 -6.27
C ALA A 154 17.05 -6.96 -6.25
N ASP A 155 17.33 -5.72 -6.65
CA ASP A 155 18.67 -5.14 -6.54
C ASP A 155 19.02 -4.74 -5.10
N GLU A 156 20.21 -4.18 -4.88
CA GLU A 156 20.67 -3.80 -3.54
C GLU A 156 19.85 -2.63 -2.95
N GLU A 157 19.44 -1.67 -3.79
CA GLU A 157 18.66 -0.50 -3.36
C GLU A 157 17.24 -0.92 -2.97
N GLU A 158 16.61 -1.75 -3.79
CA GLU A 158 15.29 -2.33 -3.54
C GLU A 158 15.28 -3.17 -2.26
N ARG A 159 16.30 -4.01 -2.04
CA ARG A 159 16.39 -4.82 -0.81
C ARG A 159 16.56 -3.94 0.41
N LYS A 160 17.44 -2.94 0.35
CA LYS A 160 17.65 -2.02 1.46
C LYS A 160 16.37 -1.26 1.79
N PHE A 161 15.65 -0.79 0.76
CA PHE A 161 14.34 -0.16 0.94
C PHE A 161 13.35 -1.10 1.65
N LEU A 162 13.26 -2.36 1.22
CA LEU A 162 12.36 -3.33 1.84
C LEU A 162 12.74 -3.69 3.29
N GLU A 163 14.03 -3.64 3.63
CA GLU A 163 14.50 -3.82 5.01
C GLU A 163 14.15 -2.63 5.92
N GLU A 164 14.11 -1.43 5.37
CA GLU A 164 13.72 -0.19 6.07
C GLU A 164 12.20 0.04 6.04
N PHE A 165 11.47 -0.70 5.21
CA PHE A 165 10.03 -0.53 5.03
C PHE A 165 9.28 -0.85 6.33
N PRO A 166 8.49 0.10 6.86
CA PRO A 166 7.95 0.00 8.22
C PRO A 166 6.79 -1.00 8.35
N GLU A 167 6.30 -1.55 7.24
CA GLU A 167 5.12 -2.41 7.21
C GLU A 167 5.50 -3.89 7.23
N GLN A 168 4.60 -4.70 7.79
CA GLN A 168 4.76 -6.15 7.75
C GLN A 168 4.39 -6.67 6.37
N VAL A 169 5.36 -7.30 5.71
CA VAL A 169 5.20 -7.90 4.37
C VAL A 169 5.42 -9.40 4.40
N MET A 170 4.87 -10.09 3.41
CA MET A 170 5.13 -11.50 3.14
C MET A 170 6.00 -11.62 1.88
N ILE A 171 6.85 -12.63 1.80
CA ILE A 171 7.68 -12.87 0.61
C ILE A 171 7.19 -14.12 -0.12
N LEU A 172 6.91 -14.01 -1.43
CA LEU A 172 6.66 -15.15 -2.31
C LEU A 172 7.99 -15.64 -2.87
N ILE A 173 8.40 -16.85 -2.48
CA ILE A 173 9.68 -17.43 -2.90
C ILE A 173 9.49 -18.50 -3.98
N GLN A 174 10.48 -18.59 -4.87
CA GLN A 174 10.60 -19.72 -5.79
C GLN A 174 11.35 -20.88 -5.11
N PRO A 175 10.85 -22.11 -5.18
CA PRO A 175 11.44 -23.24 -4.47
C PRO A 175 12.75 -23.66 -5.15
N THR A 176 13.86 -23.26 -4.53
CA THR A 176 15.23 -23.65 -4.91
C THR A 176 16.03 -24.00 -3.67
N LYS A 177 17.14 -24.73 -3.81
CA LYS A 177 18.05 -25.04 -2.70
C LYS A 177 18.62 -23.78 -2.04
N LYS A 178 18.91 -22.75 -2.84
CA LYS A 178 19.33 -21.44 -2.31
C LYS A 178 18.24 -20.82 -1.45
N MET A 179 16.99 -20.83 -1.93
CA MET A 179 15.86 -20.29 -1.17
C MET A 179 15.55 -21.10 0.09
N GLN A 180 15.80 -22.40 0.11
CA GLN A 180 15.68 -23.24 1.31
C GLN A 180 16.64 -22.81 2.42
N ILE A 181 17.83 -22.30 2.08
CA ILE A 181 18.75 -21.74 3.05
C ILE A 181 18.25 -20.35 3.50
N PHE A 182 17.87 -19.50 2.53
CA PHE A 182 17.41 -18.14 2.78
C PHE A 182 16.16 -18.05 3.67
N VAL A 183 15.21 -19.00 3.57
CA VAL A 183 14.03 -18.99 4.45
C VAL A 183 14.37 -19.10 5.93
N LYS A 184 15.52 -19.70 6.29
CA LYS A 184 15.95 -19.73 7.69
C LYS A 184 16.24 -18.32 8.22
N ASP A 185 16.79 -17.45 7.38
CA ASP A 185 17.07 -16.06 7.73
C ASP A 185 15.77 -15.26 7.82
N LEU A 186 14.83 -15.48 6.90
CA LEU A 186 13.49 -14.88 6.98
C LEU A 186 12.77 -15.29 8.27
N GLU A 187 12.83 -16.56 8.63
CA GLU A 187 12.22 -17.08 9.86
C GLU A 187 12.85 -16.48 11.13
N GLN A 188 14.17 -16.27 11.15
CA GLN A 188 14.86 -15.60 12.26
C GLN A 188 14.45 -14.13 12.39
N LYS A 189 14.22 -13.45 11.26
CA LYS A 189 13.71 -12.07 11.20
C LYS A 189 12.20 -11.99 11.47
N GLY A 190 11.49 -13.12 11.64
CA GLY A 190 10.03 -13.15 11.81
C GLY A 190 9.25 -12.79 10.55
N VAL A 191 9.91 -12.77 9.39
CA VAL A 191 9.30 -12.48 8.09
C VAL A 191 8.58 -13.73 7.59
N ARG A 192 7.30 -13.58 7.25
CA ARG A 192 6.47 -14.67 6.73
C ARG A 192 6.72 -14.87 5.23
N TYR A 193 6.59 -16.10 4.76
CA TYR A 193 6.79 -16.43 3.36
C TYR A 193 5.73 -17.40 2.82
N CYS A 194 5.53 -17.35 1.51
CA CYS A 194 4.73 -18.25 0.72
C CYS A 194 5.58 -18.87 -0.38
N VAL A 195 5.23 -20.04 -0.88
CA VAL A 195 6.02 -20.76 -1.89
C VAL A 195 5.28 -20.81 -3.20
N SER A 196 5.93 -20.38 -4.28
CA SER A 196 5.44 -20.50 -5.64
C SER A 196 5.55 -21.96 -6.13
N VAL A 197 4.49 -22.50 -6.72
CA VAL A 197 4.41 -23.87 -7.23
C VAL A 197 4.09 -23.81 -8.72
N GLY A 198 4.79 -24.61 -9.52
CA GLY A 198 4.60 -24.64 -10.98
C GLY A 198 5.37 -23.54 -11.74
N SER A 199 6.29 -22.84 -11.07
CA SER A 199 7.19 -21.88 -11.72
C SER A 199 8.28 -22.57 -12.55
N SER A 200 8.67 -21.93 -13.65
CA SER A 200 9.81 -22.35 -14.48
C SER A 200 11.14 -22.30 -13.75
N ASP A 201 11.25 -21.44 -12.74
CA ASP A 201 12.50 -21.10 -12.05
C ASP A 201 12.77 -22.00 -10.84
N ALA A 202 11.86 -22.93 -10.53
CA ALA A 202 12.02 -23.92 -9.46
C ALA A 202 13.11 -24.94 -9.80
N ASP A 203 13.80 -25.48 -8.78
CA ASP A 203 14.69 -26.63 -9.00
C ASP A 203 13.88 -27.85 -9.47
N PHE A 204 14.49 -28.71 -10.29
CA PHE A 204 13.82 -29.87 -10.90
C PHE A 204 13.11 -30.79 -9.89
N GLU A 205 13.65 -30.91 -8.67
CA GLU A 205 13.06 -31.71 -7.59
C GLU A 205 11.75 -31.13 -7.04
N TYR A 206 11.50 -29.83 -7.26
CA TYR A 206 10.30 -29.10 -6.85
C TYR A 206 9.33 -28.83 -8.02
N LYS A 207 9.71 -29.16 -9.26
CA LYS A 207 8.86 -28.97 -10.45
C LYS A 207 7.76 -30.01 -10.55
N ILE A 208 6.53 -29.52 -10.74
CA ILE A 208 5.35 -30.32 -11.05
C ILE A 208 4.93 -29.96 -12.47
N GLU A 209 4.96 -30.96 -13.36
CA GLU A 209 4.66 -30.80 -14.79
C GLU A 209 3.63 -31.84 -15.22
N ASP A 210 2.88 -31.51 -16.27
CA ASP A 210 1.93 -32.45 -16.86
C ASP A 210 2.67 -33.67 -17.46
N GLY A 211 2.07 -34.85 -17.37
CA GLY A 211 2.69 -36.12 -17.76
C GLY A 211 3.60 -36.77 -16.69
N GLN A 212 3.88 -36.11 -15.57
CA GLN A 212 4.53 -36.77 -14.43
C GLN A 212 3.62 -37.83 -13.81
N SER A 213 4.20 -38.97 -13.40
CA SER A 213 3.42 -40.01 -12.71
C SER A 213 2.84 -39.50 -11.37
N LYS A 214 1.65 -39.99 -10.99
CA LYS A 214 1.02 -39.65 -9.70
C LYS A 214 1.96 -39.86 -8.51
N LYS A 215 2.79 -40.92 -8.54
CA LYS A 215 3.79 -41.21 -7.50
C LYS A 215 4.83 -40.09 -7.40
N ARG A 216 5.34 -39.61 -8.54
CA ARG A 216 6.29 -38.49 -8.59
C ARG A 216 5.67 -37.21 -8.04
N ILE A 217 4.45 -36.88 -8.45
CA ILE A 217 3.72 -35.70 -7.95
C ILE A 217 3.58 -35.73 -6.41
N VAL A 218 3.19 -36.88 -5.84
CA VAL A 218 3.06 -37.05 -4.39
C VAL A 218 4.42 -36.87 -3.68
N GLN A 219 5.50 -37.37 -4.27
CA GLN A 219 6.86 -37.18 -3.76
C GLN A 219 7.27 -35.70 -3.82
N THR A 220 7.04 -35.01 -4.94
CA THR A 220 7.35 -33.59 -5.11
C THR A 220 6.58 -32.72 -4.11
N VAL A 221 5.27 -32.94 -3.94
CA VAL A 221 4.45 -32.23 -2.94
C VAL A 221 4.99 -32.47 -1.52
N SER A 222 5.33 -33.72 -1.19
CA SER A 222 5.92 -34.03 0.12
C SER A 222 7.28 -33.37 0.31
N GLY A 223 8.09 -33.30 -0.75
CA GLY A 223 9.37 -32.60 -0.77
C GLY A 223 9.20 -31.10 -0.53
N LEU A 224 8.30 -30.44 -1.25
CA LEU A 224 7.96 -29.02 -1.07
C LEU A 224 7.53 -28.72 0.38
N VAL A 225 6.59 -29.50 0.91
CA VAL A 225 6.10 -29.29 2.28
C VAL A 225 7.20 -29.53 3.33
N SER A 226 8.08 -30.50 3.09
CA SER A 226 9.20 -30.79 4.01
C SER A 226 10.32 -29.76 3.93
N ALA A 227 10.59 -29.22 2.73
CA ALA A 227 11.61 -28.21 2.50
C ALA A 227 11.18 -26.83 3.04
N PHE A 228 9.88 -26.54 3.00
CA PHE A 228 9.30 -25.25 3.39
C PHE A 228 8.19 -25.42 4.44
N PRO A 229 8.51 -25.97 5.63
CA PRO A 229 7.50 -26.39 6.60
C PRO A 229 6.68 -25.23 7.17
N LYS A 230 7.26 -24.03 7.27
CA LYS A 230 6.60 -22.82 7.81
C LYS A 230 6.00 -21.92 6.74
N ALA A 231 5.98 -22.34 5.48
CA ALA A 231 5.27 -21.61 4.43
C ALA A 231 3.80 -21.41 4.85
N LEU A 232 3.34 -20.16 4.74
CA LEU A 232 1.97 -19.76 5.06
C LEU A 232 1.02 -20.39 4.03
N TRP A 233 1.31 -20.21 2.74
CA TRP A 233 0.62 -20.84 1.63
C TRP A 233 1.58 -21.34 0.55
N PHE A 234 1.06 -22.28 -0.24
CA PHE A 234 1.61 -22.60 -1.54
C PHE A 234 0.74 -21.90 -2.60
N ILE A 235 1.37 -21.27 -3.58
CA ILE A 235 0.70 -20.41 -4.54
C ILE A 235 1.06 -20.88 -5.94
N THR A 236 0.07 -21.09 -6.79
CA THR A 236 0.29 -21.32 -8.22
C THR A 236 -0.13 -20.06 -8.98
N ASP A 237 0.59 -19.72 -10.04
CA ASP A 237 0.09 -18.71 -10.97
C ASP A 237 -1.12 -19.29 -11.71
N ALA A 238 -2.26 -18.60 -11.68
CA ALA A 238 -3.48 -18.99 -12.39
C ALA A 238 -3.25 -19.14 -13.91
N ASN A 239 -2.25 -18.42 -14.45
CA ASN A 239 -1.89 -18.51 -15.86
C ASN A 239 -0.86 -19.60 -16.18
N SER A 240 -0.28 -20.27 -15.17
CA SER A 240 0.73 -21.30 -15.36
C SER A 240 0.21 -22.55 -16.08
N SER A 241 1.15 -23.32 -16.65
CA SER A 241 0.86 -24.64 -17.22
C SER A 241 0.28 -25.59 -16.18
N LEU A 242 0.74 -25.51 -14.93
CA LEU A 242 0.23 -26.32 -13.83
C LEU A 242 -1.23 -26.01 -13.54
N ALA A 243 -1.60 -24.75 -13.34
CA ALA A 243 -2.99 -24.36 -13.03
C ALA A 243 -3.97 -24.78 -14.13
N LYS A 244 -3.53 -24.73 -15.40
CA LYS A 244 -4.32 -25.12 -16.58
C LYS A 244 -4.34 -26.64 -16.85
N SER A 245 -3.56 -27.42 -16.10
CA SER A 245 -3.40 -28.87 -16.35
C SER A 245 -4.53 -29.71 -15.73
N MET A 246 -4.76 -30.89 -16.29
CA MET A 246 -5.72 -31.87 -15.74
C MET A 246 -5.27 -32.44 -14.38
N ILE A 247 -3.98 -32.36 -14.06
CA ILE A 247 -3.44 -32.86 -12.79
C ILE A 247 -3.62 -31.88 -11.63
N PHE A 248 -3.98 -30.62 -11.88
CA PHE A 248 -4.06 -29.59 -10.86
C PHE A 248 -4.99 -29.94 -9.68
N PRO A 249 -6.22 -30.46 -9.90
CA PRO A 249 -7.08 -30.88 -8.77
C PRO A 249 -6.44 -31.95 -7.89
N PHE A 250 -5.70 -32.89 -8.50
CA PHE A 250 -4.97 -33.92 -7.76
C PHE A 250 -3.81 -33.33 -6.96
N VAL A 251 -3.07 -32.36 -7.53
CA VAL A 251 -2.00 -31.66 -6.81
C VAL A 251 -2.55 -30.91 -5.60
N ARG A 252 -3.66 -30.18 -5.76
CA ARG A 252 -4.37 -29.49 -4.68
C ARG A 252 -4.77 -30.46 -3.55
N GLU A 253 -5.40 -31.58 -3.89
CA GLU A 253 -5.77 -32.63 -2.91
C GLU A 253 -4.55 -33.13 -2.11
N LYS A 254 -3.36 -33.24 -2.73
CA LYS A 254 -2.14 -33.66 -2.01
C LYS A 254 -1.57 -32.60 -1.08
N PHE A 255 -1.72 -31.32 -1.39
CA PHE A 255 -1.41 -30.26 -0.42
C PHE A 255 -2.40 -30.28 0.75
N GLU A 256 -3.69 -30.43 0.48
CA GLU A 256 -4.75 -30.50 1.50
C GLU A 256 -4.55 -31.70 2.44
N ALA A 257 -4.19 -32.86 1.90
CA ALA A 257 -3.86 -34.05 2.70
C ALA A 257 -2.67 -33.83 3.66
N LYS A 258 -1.83 -32.81 3.41
CA LYS A 258 -0.73 -32.37 4.27
C LYS A 258 -1.09 -31.17 5.15
N LYS A 259 -2.38 -30.78 5.21
CA LYS A 259 -2.88 -29.59 5.93
C LYS A 259 -2.23 -28.30 5.44
N LYS A 260 -1.95 -28.23 4.12
CA LYS A 260 -1.43 -27.04 3.45
C LYS A 260 -2.40 -26.62 2.36
N GLN A 261 -2.53 -25.32 2.13
CA GLN A 261 -3.38 -24.77 1.08
C GLN A 261 -2.54 -24.47 -0.17
N LEU A 262 -3.06 -24.87 -1.33
CA LEU A 262 -2.56 -24.46 -2.65
C LEU A 262 -3.56 -23.48 -3.26
N ILE A 263 -3.16 -22.21 -3.36
CA ILE A 263 -4.03 -21.09 -3.75
C ILE A 263 -3.61 -20.59 -5.14
N GLU A 264 -4.56 -20.14 -5.94
CA GLU A 264 -4.29 -19.53 -7.24
C GLU A 264 -4.04 -18.03 -7.09
N SER A 265 -3.08 -17.48 -7.85
CA SER A 265 -2.64 -16.08 -7.75
C SER A 265 -3.70 -15.06 -8.15
N ASP A 266 -4.74 -15.47 -8.89
CA ASP A 266 -5.87 -14.63 -9.32
C ASP A 266 -6.79 -14.21 -8.17
N GLN A 267 -6.67 -14.87 -7.02
CA GLN A 267 -7.36 -14.51 -5.78
C GLN A 267 -6.73 -13.28 -5.12
N PHE A 268 -5.52 -12.91 -5.53
CA PHE A 268 -4.79 -11.75 -5.03
C PHE A 268 -4.94 -10.56 -6.00
N ILE A 269 -4.84 -9.35 -5.45
CA ILE A 269 -4.84 -8.13 -6.24
C ILE A 269 -3.44 -7.96 -6.81
N GLN A 270 -3.31 -8.12 -8.12
CA GLN A 270 -2.07 -7.89 -8.83
C GLN A 270 -1.85 -6.39 -9.01
N VAL A 271 -0.71 -5.88 -8.54
CA VAL A 271 -0.27 -4.52 -8.86
C VAL A 271 0.63 -4.57 -10.10
N SER A 272 0.41 -3.66 -11.04
CA SER A 272 1.20 -3.58 -12.27
C SER A 272 2.65 -3.21 -11.95
N ASP A 273 3.58 -3.83 -12.68
CA ASP A 273 5.01 -3.54 -12.62
C ASP A 273 5.48 -2.78 -13.89
N ASP A 274 4.54 -2.31 -14.73
CA ASP A 274 4.87 -1.74 -16.04
C ASP A 274 5.38 -0.28 -15.93
N SER A 275 4.79 0.49 -15.04
CA SER A 275 5.19 1.87 -14.73
C SER A 275 4.68 2.30 -13.35
N LYS A 276 5.26 3.38 -12.81
CA LYS A 276 4.81 4.00 -11.56
C LYS A 276 3.31 4.35 -11.60
N GLU A 277 2.85 4.94 -12.69
CA GLU A 277 1.45 5.35 -12.86
C GLU A 277 0.53 4.11 -12.88
N ALA A 278 0.90 3.06 -13.62
CA ALA A 278 0.13 1.83 -13.69
C ALA A 278 0.05 1.12 -12.33
N ALA A 279 1.16 1.09 -11.59
CA ALA A 279 1.21 0.56 -10.23
C ALA A 279 0.28 1.34 -9.28
N VAL A 280 0.36 2.67 -9.30
CA VAL A 280 -0.49 3.54 -8.47
C VAL A 280 -1.98 3.37 -8.82
N ILE A 281 -2.33 3.29 -10.11
CA ILE A 281 -3.71 3.07 -10.55
C ILE A 281 -4.22 1.71 -10.08
N SER A 282 -3.50 0.63 -10.39
CA SER A 282 -3.91 -0.73 -10.01
C SER A 282 -3.98 -0.93 -8.50
N PHE A 283 -3.06 -0.33 -7.73
CA PHE A 283 -3.12 -0.32 -6.28
C PHE A 283 -4.37 0.40 -5.76
N ASN A 284 -4.64 1.62 -6.23
CA ASN A 284 -5.82 2.39 -5.81
C ASN A 284 -7.14 1.73 -6.21
N GLU A 285 -7.22 1.15 -7.40
CA GLU A 285 -8.36 0.34 -7.82
C GLU A 285 -8.55 -0.86 -6.90
N GLY A 286 -7.48 -1.58 -6.59
CA GLY A 286 -7.48 -2.69 -5.64
C GLY A 286 -8.00 -2.28 -4.25
N ILE A 287 -7.54 -1.14 -3.76
CA ILE A 287 -7.98 -0.58 -2.48
C ILE A 287 -9.47 -0.21 -2.54
N SER A 288 -9.95 0.42 -3.61
CA SER A 288 -11.37 0.77 -3.75
C SER A 288 -12.30 -0.46 -3.80
N LYS A 289 -11.79 -1.58 -4.34
CA LYS A 289 -12.48 -2.88 -4.35
C LYS A 289 -12.42 -3.60 -3.01
N SER A 290 -11.52 -3.19 -2.10
CA SER A 290 -11.47 -3.72 -0.74
C SER A 290 -12.63 -3.17 0.09
N ALA A 291 -13.61 -4.02 0.39
CA ALA A 291 -14.71 -3.65 1.27
C ALA A 291 -14.22 -3.45 2.71
N ARG A 292 -14.81 -2.50 3.44
CA ARG A 292 -14.52 -2.27 4.87
C ARG A 292 -14.63 -3.59 5.64
N GLY A 293 -13.54 -4.00 6.29
CA GLY A 293 -13.47 -5.18 7.14
C GLY A 293 -13.08 -6.48 6.45
N LYS A 294 -12.74 -6.49 5.16
CA LYS A 294 -12.17 -7.66 4.48
C LYS A 294 -10.71 -7.40 4.13
N ASN A 295 -9.81 -8.23 4.69
CA ASN A 295 -8.40 -8.15 4.36
C ASN A 295 -8.15 -8.70 2.95
N LYS A 296 -7.47 -7.92 2.11
CA LYS A 296 -7.11 -8.27 0.73
C LYS A 296 -5.60 -8.35 0.59
N ILE A 297 -5.13 -9.31 -0.18
CA ILE A 297 -3.71 -9.54 -0.41
C ILE A 297 -3.31 -8.89 -1.73
N PHE A 298 -2.33 -8.01 -1.70
CA PHE A 298 -1.73 -7.37 -2.87
C PHE A 298 -0.44 -8.10 -3.21
N LEU A 299 -0.30 -8.56 -4.46
CA LEU A 299 0.92 -9.15 -4.98
C LEU A 299 1.68 -8.08 -5.77
N MET A 300 2.91 -7.79 -5.35
CA MET A 300 3.69 -6.64 -5.84
C MET A 300 5.17 -7.01 -6.00
N SER A 301 5.85 -6.46 -7.01
CA SER A 301 7.31 -6.48 -7.04
C SER A 301 7.91 -5.50 -6.01
N PRO A 302 9.20 -5.61 -5.67
CA PRO A 302 9.92 -4.62 -4.86
C PRO A 302 9.77 -3.19 -5.41
N GLN A 303 9.94 -3.04 -6.72
CA GLN A 303 9.81 -1.77 -7.42
C GLN A 303 8.41 -1.16 -7.29
N ALA A 304 7.36 -1.96 -7.47
CA ALA A 304 5.99 -1.50 -7.34
C ALA A 304 5.67 -1.00 -5.92
N ILE A 305 6.29 -1.58 -4.89
CA ILE A 305 6.11 -1.12 -3.50
C ILE A 305 6.70 0.28 -3.31
N GLN A 306 7.90 0.55 -3.84
CA GLN A 306 8.48 1.90 -3.84
C GLN A 306 7.57 2.90 -4.55
N TRP A 307 7.00 2.51 -5.70
CA TRP A 307 6.12 3.38 -6.48
C TRP A 307 4.82 3.76 -5.75
N VAL A 308 4.29 2.89 -4.90
CA VAL A 308 3.03 3.13 -4.18
C VAL A 308 3.23 3.56 -2.72
N GLU A 309 4.47 3.72 -2.25
CA GLU A 309 4.77 4.08 -0.86
C GLU A 309 4.03 5.34 -0.40
N ASP A 310 4.04 6.38 -1.24
CA ASP A 310 3.33 7.64 -0.96
C ASP A 310 1.81 7.44 -0.81
N GLU A 311 1.22 6.54 -1.61
CA GLU A 311 -0.19 6.19 -1.52
C GLU A 311 -0.48 5.39 -0.25
N ILE A 312 0.38 4.44 0.11
CA ILE A 312 0.30 3.73 1.38
C ILE A 312 0.34 4.72 2.54
N ALA A 313 1.27 5.68 2.54
CA ALA A 313 1.39 6.70 3.58
C ALA A 313 0.14 7.60 3.67
N LYS A 314 -0.43 8.01 2.53
CA LYS A 314 -1.70 8.76 2.47
C LYS A 314 -2.86 7.95 3.04
N LEU A 315 -2.96 6.68 2.70
CA LEU A 315 -4.02 5.79 3.17
C LEU A 315 -3.87 5.42 4.65
N ARG A 316 -2.64 5.31 5.16
CA ARG A 316 -2.37 5.12 6.60
C ARG A 316 -2.93 6.26 7.43
N LYS A 317 -2.81 7.51 6.95
CA LYS A 317 -3.45 8.66 7.61
C LYS A 317 -4.96 8.47 7.72
N LYS A 318 -5.60 7.82 6.75
CA LYS A 318 -7.05 7.54 6.73
C LYS A 318 -7.46 6.26 7.50
N GLY A 319 -6.50 5.52 8.03
CA GLY A 319 -6.77 4.27 8.77
C GLY A 319 -6.68 3.00 7.92
N LEU A 320 -5.84 2.98 6.89
CA LEU A 320 -5.35 1.74 6.28
C LEU A 320 -4.50 0.98 7.28
N LYS A 321 -4.75 -0.32 7.43
CA LYS A 321 -3.96 -1.25 8.24
C LYS A 321 -3.28 -2.25 7.32
N ILE A 322 -1.97 -2.41 7.45
CA ILE A 322 -1.21 -3.46 6.76
C ILE A 322 -0.88 -4.53 7.78
N THR A 323 -1.10 -5.79 7.41
CA THR A 323 -0.93 -6.95 8.30
C THR A 323 -0.04 -8.00 7.62
N ALA A 324 0.65 -8.82 8.41
CA ALA A 324 1.54 -9.89 7.93
C ALA A 324 0.81 -11.08 7.26
N GLY A 325 -0.36 -10.88 6.67
CA GLY A 325 -1.17 -11.97 6.13
C GLY A 325 -2.20 -12.52 7.10
N ILE A 326 -3.26 -13.04 6.50
CA ILE A 326 -4.44 -13.63 7.12
C ILE A 326 -4.11 -15.07 7.55
N SER A 327 -4.74 -15.63 8.58
CA SER A 327 -4.57 -17.07 8.87
C SER A 327 -5.25 -17.93 7.79
N ALA A 328 -4.83 -19.18 7.61
CA ALA A 328 -5.46 -20.09 6.64
C ALA A 328 -6.97 -20.32 6.92
N ASP A 329 -7.37 -20.25 8.20
CA ASP A 329 -8.76 -20.40 8.64
C ASP A 329 -9.60 -19.18 8.24
N ASP A 330 -9.05 -17.98 8.39
CA ASP A 330 -9.69 -16.72 8.01
C ASP A 330 -9.78 -16.54 6.48
N LEU A 331 -8.91 -17.20 5.71
CA LEU A 331 -8.90 -17.09 4.24
C LEU A 331 -10.07 -17.80 3.57
N SER A 332 -10.57 -18.88 4.17
CA SER A 332 -11.79 -19.55 3.70
C SER A 332 -13.01 -18.62 3.74
N ALA A 333 -13.09 -17.72 4.73
CA ALA A 333 -14.11 -16.67 4.81
C ALA A 333 -13.92 -15.56 3.77
N VAL A 334 -12.69 -15.37 3.27
CA VAL A 334 -12.34 -14.38 2.23
C VAL A 334 -12.60 -14.93 0.81
N ILE A 335 -12.33 -16.22 0.56
CA ILE A 335 -12.44 -16.86 -0.76
C ILE A 335 -13.89 -17.26 -1.09
N ASN A 336 -14.65 -17.79 -0.13
CA ASN A 336 -15.98 -18.38 -0.37
C ASN A 336 -17.07 -17.41 -0.85
N PHE A 337 -16.78 -16.12 -1.03
CA PHE A 337 -17.72 -15.13 -1.57
C PHE A 337 -17.48 -14.74 -3.04
N ASN A 338 -16.35 -15.15 -3.64
CA ASN A 338 -16.13 -14.94 -5.08
C ASN A 338 -16.81 -16.01 -5.95
N TYR A 339 -17.38 -17.04 -5.33
CA TYR A 339 -18.21 -18.08 -5.98
C TYR A 339 -19.62 -18.06 -5.38
N THR A 340 -20.35 -16.97 -5.55
CA THR A 340 -21.82 -17.08 -5.65
C THR A 340 -22.14 -17.13 -7.13
N PRO A 341 -22.53 -18.30 -7.70
CA PRO A 341 -23.19 -18.30 -9.00
C PRO A 341 -24.36 -17.34 -8.88
N GLN A 342 -24.46 -16.39 -9.82
CA GLN A 342 -25.72 -15.69 -10.06
C GLN A 342 -26.76 -16.77 -10.35
N GLN A 343 -27.50 -17.18 -9.33
CA GLN A 343 -28.69 -17.98 -9.52
C GLN A 343 -29.67 -17.10 -10.27
N TRP A 344 -29.77 -17.39 -11.56
CA TRP A 344 -30.89 -17.07 -12.41
C TRP A 344 -32.18 -17.42 -11.66
N LEU A 345 -32.86 -16.40 -11.14
CA LEU A 345 -34.27 -16.52 -10.83
C LEU A 345 -35.01 -16.57 -12.15
N GLY A 346 -35.21 -17.80 -12.64
CA GLY A 346 -36.24 -18.10 -13.61
C GLY A 346 -37.59 -17.77 -13.01
N TYR A 347 -38.25 -16.75 -13.56
CA TYR A 347 -39.69 -16.62 -13.46
C TYR A 347 -40.32 -17.44 -14.58
N SER A 348 -41.04 -18.48 -14.18
CA SER A 348 -42.09 -19.11 -14.97
C SER A 348 -43.17 -19.50 -13.99
N PHE A 349 -44.18 -18.63 -13.83
CA PHE A 349 -45.61 -18.92 -13.83
C PHE A 349 -46.36 -17.59 -13.91
#